data_AF-A0A8H7J6F4-F1
#
_entry.id   AF-A0A8H7J6F4-F1
#
_cell.length_a   1.000
_cell.length_b   1.000
_cell.length_c   1.000
_cell.angle_alpha   90.00
_cell.angle_beta   90.00
_cell.angle_gamma   90.00
#
_symmetry.space_group_name_H-M   'P 1'
#
loop_
_entity.id
_entity.type
_entity.pdbx_description
1 polymer ?
#
loop_
_entity_poly.entity_id
_entity_poly.type
_entity_poly.pdbx_seq_one_letter_code
_entity_poly.pdbx_strand_id
1 'polypeptide(L)'
;MSTNGEHHTTLPNEVAALVNLGPDGAENVVSSLKTLVDKFTTTSHTEPAEEGLQLLGTAVGKQKTWQGPFREAGVLGYVLLNLGDVSIPLALRKQYLRIIGNCVADNDTNREVATKDISKIVDCLPSDDLTPIALAVLFNLCNDFDPAKAAAAVIRLDFTLSGYLAGHRIPDTALDYVTELLTWTTEKLTAAQFNDDVSLDTFTDLLKVTLNYDEDHYHEYVAILVHYLQDPEFQAKVATPELLGDLITLMLDFESRITPEETDAVFEELAISKSTEKTTSDSTNVLLSAQLIGTVSAISATDPFAQHFDIRSQVIETVRAKLRSSPSPSTICACVILGNLAMSDEICTDMVKIMELHLPLASILSSSTKPALLYAAAGFMRHLTFPETNRAPLADAGLLQTCTALLKQTDAAVRGEAAAIIGKLVTDNLHNIVKVVCEKVGETVVPDAHLVVGVEASSESTILHQIVEQALAPTGPLPSTAMKNPTIELSKSIVMVLRFLGRPIPEDNADAIREQMYTVPLIARPLARLVRQRFYADARSDGLLGLGLMAQAPHGAKLVIEEIKEDSGLLEAIKEFAEGKEGGTEHQTGSASGRDYQNAVVLLQALQNNWDNEADSSLKDQVQTLQEALGRMMIQ
;
A
#
# COMPACT_ATOMS: atom_id res chain seq x y z
N MET A 1 29.02 -53.42 -73.13
CA MET A 1 28.01 -52.38 -72.84
C MET A 1 27.88 -52.29 -71.33
N SER A 2 28.64 -51.38 -70.71
CA SER A 2 28.51 -51.03 -69.29
C SER A 2 28.09 -49.56 -69.26
N THR A 3 26.84 -49.31 -68.89
CA THR A 3 26.37 -47.97 -68.54
C THR A 3 26.36 -47.87 -67.02
N ASN A 4 27.35 -47.16 -66.48
CA ASN A 4 27.36 -46.66 -65.12
C ASN A 4 26.13 -45.77 -64.93
N GLY A 5 25.23 -46.17 -64.05
CA GLY A 5 24.22 -45.27 -63.49
C GLY A 5 24.87 -44.52 -62.34
N GLU A 6 25.24 -43.26 -62.57
CA GLU A 6 25.55 -42.32 -61.50
C GLU A 6 24.25 -42.11 -60.69
N HIS A 7 24.23 -42.65 -59.47
CA HIS A 7 23.19 -42.32 -58.49
C HIS A 7 23.37 -40.84 -58.11
N HIS A 8 22.58 -39.94 -58.69
CA HIS A 8 22.42 -38.60 -58.13
C HIS A 8 21.81 -38.74 -56.73
N THR A 9 22.63 -38.54 -55.70
CA THR A 9 22.17 -38.48 -54.31
C THR A 9 21.26 -37.28 -54.14
N THR A 10 20.04 -37.50 -53.64
CA THR A 10 19.11 -36.40 -53.32
C THR A 10 19.58 -35.68 -52.06
N LEU A 11 19.26 -34.38 -51.93
CA LEU A 11 19.65 -33.57 -50.77
C LEU A 11 19.27 -34.22 -49.42
N PRO A 12 18.06 -34.80 -49.23
CA PRO A 12 17.72 -35.52 -48.01
C PRO A 12 18.62 -36.73 -47.73
N ASN A 13 19.03 -37.48 -48.76
CA ASN A 13 19.90 -38.64 -48.60
C ASN A 13 21.30 -38.24 -48.12
N GLU A 14 21.82 -37.11 -48.60
CA GLU A 14 23.11 -36.58 -48.15
C GLU A 14 23.04 -36.11 -46.69
N VAL A 15 21.95 -35.43 -46.31
CA VAL A 15 21.72 -35.04 -44.92
C VAL A 15 21.60 -36.28 -44.02
N ALA A 16 20.83 -37.29 -44.43
CA ALA A 16 20.68 -38.53 -43.68
C ALA A 16 22.02 -39.26 -43.48
N ALA A 17 22.85 -39.32 -44.52
CA ALA A 17 24.19 -39.90 -44.43
C ALA A 17 25.06 -39.17 -43.40
N LEU A 18 25.04 -37.84 -43.40
CA LEU A 18 25.78 -37.03 -42.43
C LEU A 18 25.24 -37.21 -41.00
N VAL A 19 23.92 -37.17 -40.82
CA VAL A 19 23.28 -37.34 -39.51
C VAL A 19 23.58 -38.73 -38.93
N ASN A 20 23.62 -39.78 -39.76
CA ASN A 20 23.95 -41.14 -39.33
C ASN A 20 25.41 -41.31 -38.87
N LEU A 21 26.33 -40.53 -39.41
CA LEU A 21 27.73 -40.52 -38.95
C LEU A 21 27.88 -39.85 -37.57
N GLY A 22 26.96 -38.96 -37.21
CA GLY A 22 27.00 -38.23 -35.95
C GLY A 22 28.01 -37.06 -35.97
N PRO A 23 27.95 -36.19 -34.93
CA PRO A 23 28.83 -35.03 -34.83
C PRO A 23 30.27 -35.40 -34.48
N ASP A 24 30.48 -36.55 -33.81
CA ASP A 24 31.80 -37.02 -33.37
C ASP A 24 32.44 -38.02 -34.35
N GLY A 25 31.69 -38.49 -35.35
CA GLY A 25 32.09 -39.60 -36.23
C GLY A 25 32.57 -39.21 -37.63
N ALA A 26 32.40 -37.95 -38.05
CA ALA A 26 32.87 -37.51 -39.38
C ALA A 26 34.15 -36.67 -39.27
N GLU A 27 35.19 -37.01 -40.05
CA GLU A 27 36.50 -36.33 -40.04
C GLU A 27 36.43 -34.83 -40.42
N ASN A 28 35.28 -34.29 -40.87
CA ASN A 28 35.06 -32.89 -41.17
C ASN A 28 33.56 -32.52 -41.16
N VAL A 29 32.83 -32.79 -40.06
CA VAL A 29 31.38 -32.49 -39.95
C VAL A 29 31.05 -31.04 -40.32
N VAL A 30 31.83 -30.07 -39.83
CA VAL A 30 31.60 -28.63 -40.10
C VAL A 30 31.70 -28.30 -41.60
N SER A 31 32.67 -28.87 -42.32
CA SER A 31 32.82 -28.66 -43.78
C SER A 31 31.65 -29.27 -44.56
N SER A 32 31.19 -30.45 -44.13
CA SER A 32 30.04 -31.13 -44.74
C SER A 32 28.76 -30.33 -44.54
N LEU A 33 28.54 -29.80 -43.33
CA LEU A 33 27.41 -28.91 -43.03
C LEU A 33 27.47 -27.62 -43.85
N LYS A 34 28.64 -26.99 -44.02
CA LYS A 34 28.80 -25.82 -44.89
C LYS A 34 28.37 -26.10 -46.33
N THR A 35 28.80 -27.24 -46.86
CA THR A 35 28.41 -27.69 -48.21
C THR A 35 26.89 -27.89 -48.31
N LEU A 36 26.25 -28.43 -47.27
CA LEU A 36 24.79 -28.58 -47.24
C LEU A 36 24.07 -27.22 -47.18
N VAL A 37 24.57 -26.25 -46.40
CA VAL A 37 24.01 -24.88 -46.35
C VAL A 37 24.05 -24.20 -47.73
N ASP A 38 25.15 -24.35 -48.47
CA ASP A 38 25.26 -23.82 -49.85
C ASP A 38 24.22 -24.47 -50.79
N LYS A 39 23.98 -25.79 -50.63
CA LYS A 39 22.95 -26.50 -51.38
C LYS A 39 21.53 -26.05 -51.02
N PHE A 40 21.22 -25.85 -49.73
CA PHE A 40 19.92 -25.31 -49.32
C PHE A 40 19.68 -23.91 -49.89
N THR A 41 20.72 -23.09 -50.01
CA THR A 41 20.62 -21.74 -50.58
C THR A 41 20.37 -21.72 -52.08
N THR A 42 20.81 -22.75 -52.81
CA THR A 42 20.73 -22.83 -54.28
C THR A 42 19.59 -23.72 -54.80
N THR A 43 18.91 -24.45 -53.91
CA THR A 43 17.83 -25.37 -54.29
C THR A 43 16.52 -24.62 -54.55
N SER A 44 15.96 -24.78 -55.75
CA SER A 44 14.66 -24.21 -56.14
C SER A 44 13.45 -25.04 -55.69
N HIS A 45 13.65 -26.30 -55.30
CA HIS A 45 12.60 -27.22 -54.86
C HIS A 45 12.43 -27.19 -53.34
N THR A 46 11.23 -26.86 -52.88
CA THR A 46 10.93 -26.66 -51.45
C THR A 46 10.82 -27.97 -50.68
N GLU A 47 10.30 -29.05 -51.29
CA GLU A 47 10.12 -30.35 -50.62
C GLU A 47 11.45 -31.02 -50.19
N PRO A 48 12.48 -31.17 -51.05
CA PRO A 48 13.75 -31.78 -50.62
C PRO A 48 14.49 -30.94 -49.58
N ALA A 49 14.34 -29.61 -49.63
CA ALA A 49 14.89 -28.72 -48.63
C ALA A 49 14.20 -28.91 -47.28
N GLU A 50 12.87 -29.05 -47.27
CA GLU A 50 12.08 -29.27 -46.06
C GLU A 50 12.47 -30.59 -45.37
N GLU A 51 12.53 -31.69 -46.12
CA GLU A 51 12.91 -33.01 -45.57
C GLU A 51 14.34 -32.99 -45.03
N GLY A 52 15.28 -32.35 -45.75
CA GLY A 52 16.66 -32.18 -45.29
C GLY A 52 16.75 -31.38 -43.98
N LEU A 53 16.06 -30.24 -43.88
CA LEU A 53 16.04 -29.43 -42.66
C LEU A 53 15.30 -30.15 -41.52
N GLN A 54 14.29 -30.95 -41.83
CA GLN A 54 13.64 -31.81 -40.85
C GLN A 54 14.62 -32.85 -40.28
N LEU A 55 15.46 -33.47 -41.12
CA LEU A 55 16.48 -34.40 -40.61
C LEU A 55 17.48 -33.69 -39.69
N LEU A 56 17.95 -32.49 -40.08
CA LEU A 56 18.87 -31.68 -39.25
C LEU A 56 18.23 -31.26 -37.92
N GLY A 57 17.00 -30.74 -37.94
CA GLY A 57 16.26 -30.35 -36.73
C GLY A 57 16.04 -31.52 -35.78
N THR A 58 15.79 -32.72 -36.31
CA THR A 58 15.67 -33.95 -35.52
C THR A 58 17.00 -34.37 -34.92
N ALA A 59 18.10 -34.24 -35.68
CA ALA A 59 19.44 -34.59 -35.22
C ALA A 59 19.87 -33.74 -34.02
N VAL A 60 19.76 -32.41 -34.11
CA VAL A 60 20.15 -31.51 -33.02
C VAL A 60 19.24 -31.65 -31.80
N GLY A 61 17.94 -31.92 -31.99
CA GLY A 61 17.02 -32.18 -30.89
C GLY A 61 17.33 -33.49 -30.13
N LYS A 62 17.88 -34.50 -30.81
CA LYS A 62 18.25 -35.79 -30.19
C LYS A 62 19.65 -35.78 -29.57
N GLN A 63 20.59 -35.01 -30.14
CA GLN A 63 21.98 -34.98 -29.72
C GLN A 63 22.47 -33.53 -29.66
N LYS A 64 22.55 -32.97 -28.45
CA LYS A 64 22.97 -31.58 -28.22
C LYS A 64 24.40 -31.28 -28.73
N THR A 65 25.24 -32.30 -28.92
CA THR A 65 26.59 -32.13 -29.51
C THR A 65 26.58 -31.56 -30.94
N TRP A 66 25.44 -31.61 -31.66
CA TRP A 66 25.28 -30.91 -32.95
C TRP A 66 25.22 -29.38 -32.84
N GLN A 67 24.90 -28.83 -31.66
CA GLN A 67 24.72 -27.39 -31.47
C GLN A 67 25.96 -26.56 -31.83
N GLY A 68 27.16 -27.05 -31.48
CA GLY A 68 28.44 -26.41 -31.84
C GLY A 68 28.71 -26.44 -33.35
N PRO A 69 28.74 -27.62 -33.99
CA PRO A 69 28.89 -27.74 -35.44
C PRO A 69 27.86 -26.94 -36.25
N PHE A 70 26.59 -26.90 -35.82
CA PHE A 70 25.55 -26.12 -36.51
C PHE A 70 25.83 -24.61 -36.46
N ARG A 71 26.35 -24.10 -35.34
CA ARG A 71 26.79 -22.70 -35.24
C ARG A 71 28.01 -22.45 -36.14
N GLU A 72 29.06 -23.26 -36.00
CA GLU A 72 30.35 -23.06 -36.70
C GLU A 72 30.23 -23.23 -38.22
N ALA A 73 29.34 -24.11 -38.67
CA ALA A 73 29.05 -24.32 -40.09
C ALA A 73 28.10 -23.28 -40.68
N GLY A 74 27.48 -22.43 -39.87
CA GLY A 74 26.53 -21.42 -40.32
C GLY A 74 25.11 -21.94 -40.56
N VAL A 75 24.77 -23.17 -40.12
CA VAL A 75 23.39 -23.69 -40.20
C VAL A 75 22.44 -22.82 -39.38
N LEU A 76 22.82 -22.50 -38.14
CA LEU A 76 22.02 -21.61 -37.28
C LEU A 76 21.87 -20.21 -37.91
N GLY A 77 22.96 -19.66 -38.46
CA GLY A 77 22.93 -18.37 -39.16
C GLY A 77 22.02 -18.39 -40.40
N TYR A 78 22.07 -19.46 -41.19
CA TYR A 78 21.21 -19.64 -42.36
C TYR A 78 19.73 -19.64 -42.00
N VAL A 79 19.32 -20.42 -40.99
CA VAL A 79 17.90 -20.48 -40.60
C VAL A 79 17.40 -19.18 -39.98
N LEU A 80 18.22 -18.47 -39.18
CA LEU A 80 17.88 -17.16 -38.62
C LEU A 80 17.77 -16.07 -39.70
N LEU A 81 18.65 -16.11 -40.70
CA LEU A 81 18.63 -15.16 -41.80
C LEU A 81 17.35 -15.28 -42.63
N ASN A 82 16.94 -16.50 -42.96
CA ASN A 82 15.81 -16.77 -43.86
C ASN A 82 14.45 -16.82 -43.16
N LEU A 83 14.38 -16.85 -41.82
CA LEU A 83 13.13 -16.96 -41.07
C LEU A 83 12.13 -15.83 -41.36
N GLY A 84 12.65 -14.61 -41.53
CA GLY A 84 11.85 -13.39 -41.76
C GLY A 84 11.41 -13.18 -43.21
N ASP A 85 11.84 -14.03 -44.14
CA ASP A 85 11.41 -13.92 -45.54
C ASP A 85 10.03 -14.57 -45.73
N VAL A 86 9.02 -13.73 -45.93
CA VAL A 86 7.62 -14.14 -46.13
C VAL A 86 7.40 -14.95 -47.42
N SER A 87 8.34 -14.92 -48.37
CA SER A 87 8.28 -15.75 -49.57
C SER A 87 8.60 -17.22 -49.30
N ILE A 88 9.21 -17.52 -48.15
CA ILE A 88 9.53 -18.89 -47.75
C ILE A 88 8.25 -19.62 -47.30
N PRO A 89 7.98 -20.84 -47.84
CA PRO A 89 6.86 -21.64 -47.43
C PRO A 89 6.78 -21.87 -45.92
N LEU A 90 5.56 -21.88 -45.41
CA LEU A 90 5.25 -22.11 -44.00
C LEU A 90 5.92 -23.38 -43.43
N ALA A 91 5.90 -24.47 -44.19
CA ALA A 91 6.49 -25.74 -43.79
C ALA A 91 8.02 -25.66 -43.58
N LEU A 92 8.72 -24.86 -44.40
CA LEU A 92 10.14 -24.58 -44.22
C LEU A 92 10.40 -23.68 -43.01
N ARG A 93 9.58 -22.63 -42.81
CA ARG A 93 9.66 -21.77 -41.62
C ARG A 93 9.43 -22.56 -40.32
N LYS A 94 8.54 -23.56 -40.32
CA LYS A 94 8.39 -24.52 -39.21
C LYS A 94 9.70 -25.25 -38.91
N GLN A 95 10.41 -25.74 -39.94
CA GLN A 95 11.70 -26.42 -39.73
C GLN A 95 12.80 -25.45 -39.28
N TYR A 96 12.81 -24.20 -39.76
CA TYR A 96 13.74 -23.17 -39.28
C TYR A 96 13.55 -22.91 -37.78
N LEU A 97 12.33 -22.64 -37.32
CA LEU A 97 12.04 -22.45 -35.90
C LEU A 97 12.46 -23.68 -35.08
N ARG A 98 12.17 -24.88 -35.58
CA ARG A 98 12.55 -26.12 -34.89
C ARG A 98 14.06 -26.29 -34.73
N ILE A 99 14.84 -25.96 -35.77
CA ILE A 99 16.30 -25.97 -35.69
C ILE A 99 16.78 -24.90 -34.69
N ILE A 100 16.25 -23.68 -34.77
CA ILE A 100 16.62 -22.59 -33.85
C ILE A 100 16.36 -23.01 -32.40
N GLY A 101 15.14 -23.46 -32.10
CA GLY A 101 14.75 -23.88 -30.74
C GLY A 101 15.64 -24.98 -30.17
N ASN A 102 15.97 -25.99 -30.97
CA ASN A 102 16.86 -27.07 -30.53
C ASN A 102 18.33 -26.63 -30.44
N CYS A 103 18.76 -25.65 -31.25
CA CYS A 103 20.10 -25.09 -31.20
C CYS A 103 20.33 -24.24 -29.95
N VAL A 104 19.31 -23.54 -29.46
CA VAL A 104 19.42 -22.60 -28.32
C VAL A 104 19.07 -23.24 -26.98
N ALA A 105 18.41 -24.40 -26.97
CA ALA A 105 18.09 -25.13 -25.74
C ALA A 105 19.35 -25.42 -24.91
N ASP A 106 19.41 -24.84 -23.71
CA ASP A 106 20.52 -24.92 -22.75
C ASP A 106 21.91 -24.57 -23.34
N ASN A 107 21.96 -23.61 -24.26
CA ASN A 107 23.20 -23.22 -24.94
C ASN A 107 23.33 -21.70 -25.09
N ASP A 108 23.93 -21.06 -24.08
CA ASP A 108 24.06 -19.59 -24.02
C ASP A 108 24.83 -18.98 -25.18
N THR A 109 25.84 -19.67 -25.73
CA THR A 109 26.56 -19.17 -26.91
C THR A 109 25.67 -19.12 -28.14
N ASN A 110 24.77 -20.10 -28.31
CA ASN A 110 23.80 -20.09 -29.40
C ASN A 110 22.64 -19.11 -29.12
N ARG A 111 22.20 -18.99 -27.86
CA ARG A 111 21.22 -17.97 -27.44
C ARG A 111 21.73 -16.56 -27.74
N GLU A 112 23.00 -16.26 -27.46
CA GLU A 112 23.62 -14.95 -27.77
C GLU A 112 23.55 -14.61 -29.26
N VAL A 113 23.76 -15.61 -30.13
CA VAL A 113 23.64 -15.43 -31.59
C VAL A 113 22.18 -15.18 -31.98
N ALA A 114 21.27 -16.05 -31.55
CA ALA A 114 19.85 -15.99 -31.94
C ALA A 114 19.10 -14.79 -31.36
N THR A 115 19.51 -14.29 -30.19
CA THR A 115 18.90 -13.11 -29.53
C THR A 115 18.95 -11.86 -30.42
N LYS A 116 19.97 -11.73 -31.28
CA LYS A 116 20.11 -10.59 -32.20
C LYS A 116 18.99 -10.52 -33.24
N ASP A 117 18.34 -11.65 -33.50
CA ASP A 117 17.27 -11.84 -34.48
C ASP A 117 15.92 -12.16 -33.80
N ILE A 118 15.78 -11.87 -32.50
CA ILE A 118 14.56 -12.19 -31.73
C ILE A 118 13.27 -11.62 -32.35
N SER A 119 13.34 -10.43 -32.97
CA SER A 119 12.20 -9.82 -33.66
C SER A 119 11.67 -10.69 -34.80
N LYS A 120 12.55 -11.37 -35.57
CA LYS A 120 12.13 -12.28 -36.65
C LYS A 120 11.38 -13.50 -36.14
N ILE A 121 11.68 -13.93 -34.91
CA ILE A 121 10.97 -15.03 -34.24
C ILE A 121 9.59 -14.54 -33.80
N VAL A 122 9.51 -13.32 -33.25
CA VAL A 122 8.23 -12.66 -32.91
C VAL A 122 7.34 -12.45 -34.14
N ASP A 123 7.92 -12.09 -35.29
CA ASP A 123 7.20 -11.97 -36.57
C ASP A 123 6.58 -13.28 -37.08
N CYS A 124 6.88 -14.42 -36.43
CA CYS A 124 6.22 -15.69 -36.70
C CYS A 124 4.93 -15.89 -35.89
N LEU A 125 4.74 -15.17 -34.78
CA LEU A 125 3.57 -15.29 -33.91
C LEU A 125 2.22 -15.02 -34.61
N PRO A 126 2.10 -14.11 -35.60
CA PRO A 126 0.83 -13.90 -36.29
C PRO A 126 0.26 -15.10 -37.04
N SER A 127 1.04 -16.17 -37.24
CA SER A 127 0.61 -17.39 -37.93
C SER A 127 0.27 -18.49 -36.94
N ASP A 128 -1.00 -18.88 -36.84
CA ASP A 128 -1.49 -19.91 -35.90
C ASP A 128 -0.72 -21.24 -36.00
N ASP A 129 -0.21 -21.55 -37.20
CA ASP A 129 0.63 -22.72 -37.49
C ASP A 129 2.06 -22.64 -36.91
N LEU A 130 2.58 -21.43 -36.73
CA LEU A 130 3.92 -21.17 -36.21
C LEU A 130 3.91 -20.76 -34.74
N THR A 131 2.82 -20.16 -34.25
CA THR A 131 2.72 -19.58 -32.90
C THR A 131 3.22 -20.53 -31.81
N PRO A 132 2.79 -21.82 -31.73
CA PRO A 132 3.24 -22.70 -30.65
C PRO A 132 4.75 -22.95 -30.68
N ILE A 133 5.31 -23.11 -31.89
CA ILE A 133 6.73 -23.39 -32.08
C ILE A 133 7.54 -22.12 -31.79
N ALA A 134 7.09 -20.97 -32.27
CA ALA A 134 7.75 -19.69 -32.03
C ALA A 134 7.80 -19.35 -30.53
N LEU A 135 6.71 -19.59 -29.79
CA LEU A 135 6.66 -19.42 -28.33
C LEU A 135 7.64 -20.36 -27.62
N ALA A 136 7.69 -21.64 -28.00
CA ALA A 136 8.66 -22.58 -27.43
C ALA A 136 10.11 -22.16 -27.72
N VAL A 137 10.40 -21.58 -28.90
CA VAL A 137 11.73 -21.02 -29.22
C VAL A 137 12.03 -19.81 -28.35
N LEU A 138 11.10 -18.86 -28.21
CA LEU A 138 11.24 -17.68 -27.36
C LEU A 138 11.47 -18.07 -25.90
N PHE A 139 10.71 -19.05 -25.41
CA PHE A 139 10.90 -19.62 -24.07
C PHE A 139 12.33 -20.17 -23.91
N ASN A 140 12.78 -21.03 -24.83
CA ASN A 140 14.14 -21.60 -24.76
C ASN A 140 15.24 -20.54 -24.86
N LEU A 141 15.00 -19.43 -25.57
CA LEU A 141 15.90 -18.28 -25.63
C LEU A 141 16.01 -17.57 -24.29
N CYS A 142 14.87 -17.34 -23.63
CA CYS A 142 14.78 -16.52 -22.42
C CYS A 142 15.05 -17.31 -21.13
N ASN A 143 14.78 -18.62 -21.12
CA ASN A 143 14.87 -19.46 -19.93
C ASN A 143 16.29 -19.45 -19.34
N ASP A 144 16.42 -18.97 -18.10
CA ASP A 144 17.69 -18.75 -17.39
C ASP A 144 18.75 -17.92 -18.14
N PHE A 145 18.33 -17.07 -19.09
CA PHE A 145 19.25 -16.27 -19.91
C PHE A 145 18.84 -14.80 -19.99
N ASP A 146 19.37 -14.01 -19.06
CA ASP A 146 19.08 -12.57 -18.91
C ASP A 146 19.23 -11.73 -20.19
N PRO A 147 20.25 -11.92 -21.05
CA PRO A 147 20.37 -11.12 -22.27
C PRO A 147 19.17 -11.26 -23.22
N ALA A 148 18.58 -12.45 -23.32
CA ALA A 148 17.38 -12.64 -24.14
C ALA A 148 16.13 -12.05 -23.47
N LYS A 149 15.99 -12.16 -22.15
CA LYS A 149 14.90 -11.50 -21.39
C LYS A 149 14.94 -9.97 -21.58
N ALA A 150 16.14 -9.38 -21.52
CA ALA A 150 16.32 -7.96 -21.78
C ALA A 150 16.01 -7.58 -23.24
N ALA A 151 16.41 -8.40 -24.21
CA ALA A 151 16.06 -8.19 -25.62
C ALA A 151 14.55 -8.28 -25.87
N ALA A 152 13.86 -9.21 -25.21
CA ALA A 152 12.40 -9.33 -25.25
C ALA A 152 11.69 -8.08 -24.71
N ALA A 153 12.20 -7.50 -23.60
CA ALA A 153 11.69 -6.25 -23.05
C ALA A 153 11.93 -5.05 -23.97
N VAL A 154 13.08 -4.99 -24.65
CA VAL A 154 13.38 -3.92 -25.63
C VAL A 154 12.36 -3.91 -26.78
N ILE A 155 11.95 -5.09 -27.27
CA ILE A 155 10.99 -5.19 -28.38
C ILE A 155 9.52 -5.19 -27.94
N ARG A 156 9.24 -4.96 -26.64
CA ARG A 156 7.89 -4.99 -26.07
C ARG A 156 7.14 -6.30 -26.34
N LEU A 157 7.80 -7.43 -26.07
CA LEU A 157 7.17 -8.74 -26.21
C LEU A 157 5.92 -8.87 -25.31
N ASP A 158 5.90 -8.20 -24.16
CA ASP A 158 4.77 -8.12 -23.23
C ASP A 158 3.50 -7.61 -23.90
N PHE A 159 3.61 -6.54 -24.67
CA PHE A 159 2.50 -5.96 -25.43
C PHE A 159 1.99 -6.91 -26.52
N THR A 160 2.90 -7.58 -27.22
CA THR A 160 2.50 -8.53 -28.27
C THR A 160 1.76 -9.73 -27.68
N LEU A 161 2.27 -10.29 -26.57
CA LEU A 161 1.72 -11.48 -25.94
C LEU A 161 0.39 -11.19 -25.23
N SER A 162 0.28 -10.08 -24.51
CA SER A 162 -0.97 -9.67 -23.85
C SER A 162 -2.12 -9.48 -24.84
N GLY A 163 -1.88 -8.78 -25.96
CA GLY A 163 -2.88 -8.63 -27.01
C GLY A 163 -3.29 -9.96 -27.66
N TYR A 164 -2.37 -10.94 -27.73
CA TYR A 164 -2.69 -12.27 -28.28
C TYR A 164 -3.49 -13.12 -27.29
N LEU A 165 -3.21 -13.02 -25.99
CA LEU A 165 -4.03 -13.64 -24.95
C LEU A 165 -5.44 -13.04 -24.95
N ALA A 166 -5.57 -11.72 -24.92
CA ALA A 166 -6.87 -11.04 -24.97
C ALA A 166 -7.65 -11.38 -26.25
N GLY A 167 -6.94 -11.55 -27.37
CA GLY A 167 -7.49 -11.99 -28.65
C GLY A 167 -7.76 -13.49 -28.78
N HIS A 168 -7.51 -14.31 -27.74
CA HIS A 168 -7.66 -15.76 -27.75
C HIS A 168 -6.90 -16.45 -28.91
N ARG A 169 -5.70 -15.95 -29.21
CA ARG A 169 -4.84 -16.43 -30.30
C ARG A 169 -3.75 -17.40 -29.84
N ILE A 170 -3.63 -17.59 -28.53
CA ILE A 170 -2.68 -18.52 -27.94
C ILE A 170 -3.41 -19.85 -27.70
N PRO A 171 -2.91 -20.98 -28.24
CA PRO A 171 -3.49 -22.28 -27.93
C PRO A 171 -3.11 -22.73 -26.52
N ASP A 172 -4.01 -23.47 -25.86
CA ASP A 172 -3.85 -23.93 -24.47
C ASP A 172 -2.49 -24.60 -24.21
N THR A 173 -2.00 -25.40 -25.17
CA THR A 173 -0.71 -26.11 -25.07
C THR A 173 0.52 -25.19 -25.02
N ALA A 174 0.36 -23.89 -25.23
CA ALA A 174 1.42 -22.90 -25.24
C ALA A 174 1.24 -21.81 -24.17
N LEU A 175 0.22 -21.91 -23.31
CA LEU A 175 -0.05 -20.92 -22.27
C LEU A 175 1.11 -20.82 -21.27
N ASP A 176 1.67 -21.95 -20.82
CA ASP A 176 2.85 -21.97 -19.92
C ASP A 176 4.00 -21.12 -20.47
N TYR A 177 4.29 -21.24 -21.77
CA TYR A 177 5.34 -20.47 -22.42
C TYR A 177 5.02 -18.97 -22.44
N VAL A 178 3.78 -18.61 -22.74
CA VAL A 178 3.37 -17.20 -22.80
C VAL A 178 3.42 -16.57 -21.42
N THR A 179 2.92 -17.26 -20.39
CA THR A 179 2.89 -16.76 -19.02
C THR A 179 4.30 -16.51 -18.50
N GLU A 180 5.24 -17.46 -18.67
CA GLU A 180 6.64 -17.28 -18.28
C GLU A 180 7.33 -16.14 -19.06
N LEU A 181 7.08 -16.05 -20.38
CA LEU A 181 7.62 -14.97 -21.20
C LEU A 181 7.09 -13.60 -20.78
N LEU A 182 5.81 -13.50 -20.41
CA LEU A 182 5.21 -12.27 -19.89
C LEU A 182 5.85 -11.85 -18.57
N THR A 183 6.01 -12.78 -17.63
CA THR A 183 6.68 -12.54 -16.35
C THR A 183 8.09 -12.02 -16.58
N TRP A 184 8.92 -12.76 -17.34
CA TRP A 184 10.32 -12.37 -17.57
C TRP A 184 10.46 -11.07 -18.36
N THR A 185 9.56 -10.80 -19.30
CA THR A 185 9.60 -9.55 -20.06
C THR A 185 9.25 -8.37 -19.17
N THR A 186 8.19 -8.51 -18.36
CA THR A 186 7.73 -7.47 -17.45
C THR A 186 8.80 -7.11 -16.41
N GLU A 187 9.46 -8.12 -15.82
CA GLU A 187 10.58 -7.93 -14.87
C GLU A 187 11.78 -7.15 -15.44
N LYS A 188 11.93 -7.11 -16.77
CA LYS A 188 13.05 -6.45 -17.46
C LYS A 188 12.67 -5.12 -18.09
N LEU A 189 11.43 -4.65 -17.94
CA LEU A 189 11.04 -3.33 -18.41
C LEU A 189 11.81 -2.24 -17.66
N THR A 190 12.22 -1.22 -18.40
CA THR A 190 12.80 -0.01 -17.80
C THR A 190 11.71 0.88 -17.20
N ALA A 191 12.05 1.75 -16.25
CA ALA A 191 11.10 2.72 -15.70
C ALA A 191 10.39 3.57 -16.79
N ALA A 192 11.12 3.96 -17.84
CA ALA A 192 10.55 4.70 -18.95
C ALA A 192 9.52 3.88 -19.75
N GLN A 193 9.74 2.57 -19.91
CA GLN A 193 8.79 1.68 -20.57
C GLN A 193 7.57 1.41 -19.69
N PHE A 194 7.75 1.20 -18.38
CA PHE A 194 6.63 1.06 -17.45
C PHE A 194 5.64 2.24 -17.55
N ASN A 195 6.18 3.45 -17.73
CA ASN A 195 5.40 4.68 -17.77
C ASN A 195 5.06 5.17 -19.19
N ASP A 196 5.13 4.32 -20.22
CA ASP A 196 4.60 4.65 -21.55
C ASP A 196 3.14 4.23 -21.74
N ASP A 197 2.53 4.56 -22.88
CA ASP A 197 1.14 4.21 -23.18
C ASP A 197 0.98 2.74 -23.60
N VAL A 198 2.05 2.14 -24.11
CA VAL A 198 2.06 0.72 -24.49
C VAL A 198 1.90 -0.17 -23.26
N SER A 199 2.51 0.20 -22.13
CA SER A 199 2.31 -0.49 -20.84
C SER A 199 0.88 -0.37 -20.31
N LEU A 200 0.21 0.75 -20.57
CA LEU A 200 -1.20 0.90 -20.20
C LEU A 200 -2.10 -0.03 -21.04
N ASP A 201 -1.82 -0.14 -22.34
CA ASP A 201 -2.52 -1.09 -23.23
C ASP A 201 -2.25 -2.54 -22.81
N THR A 202 -0.98 -2.91 -22.58
CA THR A 202 -0.57 -4.24 -22.07
C THR A 202 -1.32 -4.58 -20.79
N PHE A 203 -1.35 -3.66 -19.82
CA PHE A 203 -2.02 -3.85 -18.54
C PHE A 203 -3.53 -4.04 -18.71
N THR A 204 -4.15 -3.25 -19.58
CA THR A 204 -5.58 -3.33 -19.87
C THR A 204 -5.95 -4.69 -20.47
N ASP A 205 -5.16 -5.18 -21.41
CA ASP A 205 -5.38 -6.49 -22.02
C ASP A 205 -5.17 -7.63 -21.01
N LEU A 206 -4.13 -7.56 -20.17
CA LEU A 206 -3.90 -8.56 -19.11
C LEU A 206 -4.99 -8.55 -18.04
N LEU A 207 -5.50 -7.38 -17.66
CA LEU A 207 -6.60 -7.27 -16.70
C LEU A 207 -7.87 -7.93 -17.26
N LYS A 208 -8.18 -7.71 -18.54
CA LYS A 208 -9.28 -8.40 -19.23
C LYS A 208 -9.08 -9.90 -19.28
N VAL A 209 -7.86 -10.37 -19.57
CA VAL A 209 -7.55 -11.81 -19.58
C VAL A 209 -7.77 -12.41 -18.20
N THR A 210 -7.29 -11.74 -17.15
CA THR A 210 -7.38 -12.21 -15.77
C THR A 210 -8.83 -12.29 -15.30
N LEU A 211 -9.66 -11.31 -15.69
CA LEU A 211 -11.10 -11.29 -15.38
C LEU A 211 -11.93 -12.32 -16.17
N ASN A 212 -11.43 -12.82 -17.30
CA ASN A 212 -12.14 -13.80 -18.16
C ASN A 212 -11.71 -15.26 -17.91
N TYR A 213 -10.82 -15.49 -16.94
CA TYR A 213 -10.43 -16.76 -16.31
C TYR A 213 -9.69 -17.79 -17.19
N ASP A 214 -8.44 -18.06 -16.78
CA ASP A 214 -7.79 -19.37 -16.86
C ASP A 214 -7.33 -19.72 -15.43
N GLU A 215 -7.75 -20.87 -14.89
CA GLU A 215 -7.43 -21.27 -13.51
C GLU A 215 -5.94 -21.60 -13.34
N ASP A 216 -5.27 -22.07 -14.41
CA ASP A 216 -3.91 -22.61 -14.30
C ASP A 216 -2.84 -21.51 -14.17
N HIS A 217 -3.12 -20.28 -14.66
CA HIS A 217 -2.17 -19.16 -14.71
C HIS A 217 -2.65 -17.89 -13.98
N TYR A 218 -3.73 -18.00 -13.22
CA TYR A 218 -4.39 -16.87 -12.59
C TYR A 218 -3.47 -16.08 -11.65
N HIS A 219 -2.66 -16.78 -10.84
CA HIS A 219 -1.73 -16.16 -9.89
C HIS A 219 -0.62 -15.38 -10.59
N GLU A 220 -0.09 -15.91 -11.69
CA GLU A 220 0.95 -15.28 -12.49
C GLU A 220 0.43 -13.99 -13.13
N TYR A 221 -0.79 -14.00 -13.68
CA TYR A 221 -1.39 -12.78 -14.23
C TYR A 221 -1.63 -11.72 -13.16
N VAL A 222 -2.15 -12.12 -11.99
CA VAL A 222 -2.30 -11.19 -10.85
C VAL A 222 -0.95 -10.66 -10.39
N ALA A 223 0.09 -11.49 -10.33
CA ALA A 223 1.45 -11.07 -9.96
C ALA A 223 2.02 -10.04 -10.95
N ILE A 224 1.82 -10.24 -12.26
CA ILE A 224 2.23 -9.29 -13.30
C ILE A 224 1.48 -7.97 -13.14
N LEU A 225 0.15 -8.00 -12.96
CA LEU A 225 -0.64 -6.79 -12.74
C LEU A 225 -0.20 -6.03 -11.49
N VAL A 226 0.02 -6.74 -10.38
CA VAL A 226 0.55 -6.16 -9.15
C VAL A 226 1.91 -5.51 -9.39
N HIS A 227 2.79 -6.13 -10.18
CA HIS A 227 4.11 -5.60 -10.49
C HIS A 227 4.04 -4.23 -11.21
N TYR A 228 3.14 -4.07 -12.19
CA TYR A 228 2.88 -2.77 -12.82
C TYR A 228 2.39 -1.73 -11.79
N LEU A 229 1.50 -2.14 -10.89
CA LEU A 229 0.91 -1.26 -9.89
C LEU A 229 1.86 -0.88 -8.74
N GLN A 230 3.10 -1.38 -8.72
CA GLN A 230 4.11 -0.93 -7.74
C GLN A 230 4.62 0.49 -8.03
N ASP A 231 4.52 0.95 -9.28
CA ASP A 231 4.97 2.28 -9.69
C ASP A 231 3.88 3.36 -9.45
N PRO A 232 4.17 4.44 -8.68
CA PRO A 232 3.18 5.49 -8.40
C PRO A 232 2.75 6.31 -9.64
N GLU A 233 3.61 6.49 -10.64
CA GLU A 233 3.23 7.19 -11.87
C GLU A 233 2.26 6.32 -12.68
N PHE A 234 2.50 5.00 -12.70
CA PHE A 234 1.57 4.06 -13.31
C PHE A 234 0.22 3.98 -12.58
N GLN A 235 0.23 3.98 -11.24
CA GLN A 235 -1.00 4.08 -10.42
C GLN A 235 -1.85 5.30 -10.82
N ALA A 236 -1.21 6.43 -11.11
CA ALA A 236 -1.89 7.64 -11.54
C ALA A 236 -2.53 7.49 -12.93
N LYS A 237 -1.90 6.73 -13.84
CA LYS A 237 -2.46 6.44 -15.18
C LYS A 237 -3.69 5.54 -15.14
N VAL A 238 -3.70 4.54 -14.25
CA VAL A 238 -4.82 3.59 -14.12
C VAL A 238 -5.99 4.12 -13.29
N ALA A 239 -5.89 5.35 -12.76
CA ALA A 239 -6.95 6.03 -12.02
C ALA A 239 -8.08 6.54 -12.96
N THR A 240 -8.62 5.64 -13.78
CA THR A 240 -9.78 5.89 -14.66
C THR A 240 -10.97 5.06 -14.19
N PRO A 241 -12.22 5.49 -14.46
CA PRO A 241 -13.40 4.78 -13.95
C PRO A 241 -13.52 3.31 -14.39
N GLU A 242 -13.12 3.01 -15.62
CA GLU A 242 -13.13 1.64 -16.16
C GLU A 242 -12.09 0.76 -15.47
N LEU A 243 -10.81 1.17 -15.51
CA LEU A 243 -9.71 0.37 -14.96
C LEU A 243 -9.81 0.20 -13.43
N LEU A 244 -10.21 1.24 -12.69
CA LEU A 244 -10.42 1.10 -11.25
C LEU A 244 -11.59 0.16 -10.94
N GLY A 245 -12.66 0.19 -11.75
CA GLY A 245 -13.79 -0.73 -11.60
C GLY A 245 -13.39 -2.19 -11.83
N ASP A 246 -12.61 -2.44 -12.86
CA ASP A 246 -12.07 -3.76 -13.19
C ASP A 246 -11.09 -4.26 -12.11
N LEU A 247 -10.24 -3.38 -11.58
CA LEU A 247 -9.31 -3.72 -10.49
C LEU A 247 -10.02 -4.02 -9.17
N ILE A 248 -11.08 -3.28 -8.84
CA ILE A 248 -11.92 -3.61 -7.67
C ILE A 248 -12.61 -4.96 -7.87
N THR A 249 -13.07 -5.25 -9.09
CA THR A 249 -13.69 -6.54 -9.42
C THR A 249 -12.67 -7.67 -9.25
N LEU A 250 -11.46 -7.52 -9.78
CA LEU A 250 -10.37 -8.47 -9.62
C LEU A 250 -10.01 -8.69 -8.15
N MET A 251 -9.88 -7.61 -7.37
CA MET A 251 -9.57 -7.67 -5.94
C MET A 251 -10.63 -8.47 -5.16
N LEU A 252 -11.90 -8.24 -5.45
CA LEU A 252 -13.00 -8.94 -4.77
C LEU A 252 -13.10 -10.40 -5.21
N ASP A 253 -12.87 -10.69 -6.49
CA ASP A 253 -12.79 -12.08 -6.99
C ASP A 253 -11.64 -12.84 -6.33
N PHE A 254 -10.44 -12.26 -6.30
CA PHE A 254 -9.27 -12.87 -5.68
C PHE A 254 -9.49 -13.15 -4.18
N GLU A 255 -10.04 -12.18 -3.44
CA GLU A 255 -10.40 -12.35 -2.02
C GLU A 255 -11.45 -13.46 -1.81
N SER A 256 -12.35 -13.70 -2.76
CA SER A 256 -13.37 -14.75 -2.61
C SER A 256 -12.80 -16.18 -2.70
N ARG A 257 -11.56 -16.33 -3.21
CA ARG A 257 -10.89 -17.60 -3.44
C ARG A 257 -9.99 -18.04 -2.28
N ILE A 258 -9.61 -17.13 -1.39
CA ILE A 258 -8.70 -17.44 -0.27
C ILE A 258 -9.45 -18.07 0.91
N THR A 259 -8.75 -18.86 1.72
CA THR A 259 -9.35 -19.51 2.88
C THR A 259 -9.55 -18.52 4.04
N PRO A 260 -10.37 -18.86 5.07
CA PRO A 260 -10.47 -18.05 6.28
C PRO A 260 -9.14 -17.85 7.01
N GLU A 261 -8.26 -18.86 7.02
CA GLU A 261 -6.91 -18.76 7.60
C GLU A 261 -6.03 -17.78 6.80
N GLU A 262 -6.10 -17.84 5.48
CA GLU A 262 -5.42 -16.89 4.61
C GLU A 262 -5.97 -15.47 4.77
N THR A 263 -7.28 -15.32 4.93
CA THR A 263 -7.94 -14.04 5.20
C THR A 263 -7.37 -13.37 6.46
N ASP A 264 -7.20 -14.17 7.52
CA ASP A 264 -6.58 -13.70 8.76
C ASP A 264 -5.11 -13.31 8.56
N ALA A 265 -4.35 -14.10 7.79
CA ALA A 265 -2.97 -13.79 7.44
C ALA A 265 -2.85 -12.51 6.58
N VAL A 266 -3.80 -12.24 5.67
CA VAL A 266 -3.83 -11.00 4.88
C VAL A 266 -4.02 -9.79 5.78
N PHE A 267 -4.90 -9.88 6.79
CA PHE A 267 -5.04 -8.79 7.77
C PHE A 267 -3.75 -8.53 8.56
N GLU A 268 -2.98 -9.58 8.86
CA GLU A 268 -1.69 -9.44 9.53
C GLU A 268 -0.64 -8.81 8.60
N GLU A 269 -0.61 -9.19 7.33
CA GLU A 269 0.31 -8.63 6.33
C GLU A 269 0.03 -7.13 6.07
N LEU A 270 -1.25 -6.74 6.07
CA LEU A 270 -1.71 -5.36 5.91
C LEU A 270 -1.59 -4.50 7.19
N ALA A 271 -1.20 -5.09 8.33
CA ALA A 271 -1.07 -4.34 9.57
C ALA A 271 0.12 -3.36 9.52
N ILE A 272 -0.12 -2.11 9.95
CA ILE A 272 0.90 -1.06 9.95
C ILE A 272 1.98 -1.34 10.99
N SER A 273 1.58 -1.84 12.16
CA SER A 273 2.48 -2.27 13.22
C SER A 273 2.90 -3.72 12.98
N LYS A 274 3.97 -3.94 12.19
CA LYS A 274 4.56 -5.28 12.08
C LYS A 274 5.37 -5.57 13.35
N SER A 275 5.03 -6.64 14.08
CA SER A 275 5.86 -7.11 15.19
C SER A 275 7.20 -7.60 14.64
N THR A 276 8.31 -7.21 15.26
CA THR A 276 9.69 -7.57 14.86
C THR A 276 9.97 -9.07 14.73
N GLU A 277 9.08 -9.93 15.22
CA GLU A 277 9.20 -11.39 15.21
C GLU A 277 8.37 -12.09 14.11
N LYS A 278 7.52 -11.37 13.36
CA LYS A 278 6.68 -11.99 12.33
C LYS A 278 7.36 -11.95 10.97
N THR A 279 7.72 -13.14 10.48
CA THR A 279 8.06 -13.40 9.08
C THR A 279 6.86 -13.08 8.18
N THR A 280 7.11 -12.41 7.06
CA THR A 280 6.17 -12.29 5.94
C THR A 280 5.59 -13.65 5.61
N SER A 281 4.29 -13.70 5.28
CA SER A 281 3.66 -14.96 4.86
C SER A 281 4.37 -15.53 3.64
N ASP A 282 4.65 -16.84 3.64
CA ASP A 282 5.18 -17.54 2.46
C ASP A 282 4.06 -17.96 1.47
N SER A 283 2.79 -17.72 1.82
CA SER A 283 1.66 -18.04 0.91
C SER A 283 1.51 -16.98 -0.17
N THR A 284 1.63 -17.42 -1.43
CA THR A 284 1.40 -16.59 -2.62
C THR A 284 0.03 -15.91 -2.60
N ASN A 285 -1.04 -16.61 -2.18
CA ASN A 285 -2.38 -16.04 -2.04
C ASN A 285 -2.40 -14.84 -1.10
N VAL A 286 -1.78 -15.00 0.08
CA VAL A 286 -1.75 -13.96 1.11
C VAL A 286 -0.97 -12.75 0.61
N LEU A 287 0.20 -12.98 0.01
CA LEU A 287 1.04 -11.91 -0.52
C LEU A 287 0.36 -11.14 -1.65
N LEU A 288 -0.18 -11.84 -2.65
CA LEU A 288 -0.86 -11.20 -3.78
C LEU A 288 -2.12 -10.47 -3.34
N SER A 289 -2.93 -11.05 -2.44
CA SER A 289 -4.13 -10.37 -1.91
C SER A 289 -3.76 -9.09 -1.15
N ALA A 290 -2.76 -9.15 -0.26
CA ALA A 290 -2.30 -7.97 0.47
C ALA A 290 -1.72 -6.90 -0.48
N GLN A 291 -0.94 -7.30 -1.49
CA GLN A 291 -0.39 -6.38 -2.48
C GLN A 291 -1.49 -5.74 -3.33
N LEU A 292 -2.46 -6.52 -3.82
CA LEU A 292 -3.58 -6.02 -4.62
C LEU A 292 -4.45 -5.04 -3.83
N ILE A 293 -4.78 -5.37 -2.57
CA ILE A 293 -5.49 -4.45 -1.67
C ILE A 293 -4.69 -3.17 -1.45
N GLY A 294 -3.38 -3.29 -1.22
CA GLY A 294 -2.48 -2.16 -1.02
C GLY A 294 -2.39 -1.24 -2.23
N THR A 295 -2.18 -1.80 -3.43
CA THR A 295 -2.02 -1.02 -4.66
C THR A 295 -3.33 -0.39 -5.12
N VAL A 296 -4.45 -1.10 -5.06
CA VAL A 296 -5.77 -0.52 -5.38
C VAL A 296 -6.12 0.62 -4.41
N SER A 297 -5.75 0.48 -3.13
CA SER A 297 -5.87 1.57 -2.16
C SER A 297 -4.99 2.77 -2.53
N ALA A 298 -3.74 2.53 -2.97
CA ALA A 298 -2.79 3.57 -3.31
C ALA A 298 -3.21 4.42 -4.52
N ILE A 299 -3.92 3.84 -5.50
CA ILE A 299 -4.51 4.58 -6.63
C ILE A 299 -5.35 5.76 -6.13
N SER A 300 -6.09 5.59 -5.02
CA SER A 300 -6.94 6.65 -4.47
C SER A 300 -6.21 7.83 -3.84
N ALA A 301 -4.90 7.72 -3.63
CA ALA A 301 -4.06 8.81 -3.12
C ALA A 301 -3.46 9.67 -4.25
N THR A 302 -3.73 9.35 -5.51
CA THR A 302 -3.17 10.05 -6.67
C THR A 302 -3.99 11.28 -7.05
N ASP A 303 -3.34 12.30 -7.64
CA ASP A 303 -4.04 13.50 -8.12
C ASP A 303 -5.10 13.20 -9.19
N PRO A 304 -4.88 12.31 -10.19
CA PRO A 304 -5.92 11.97 -11.17
C PRO A 304 -7.14 11.31 -10.53
N PHE A 305 -6.98 10.53 -9.46
CA PHE A 305 -8.12 9.99 -8.74
C PHE A 305 -9.03 11.10 -8.20
N ALA A 306 -8.45 12.11 -7.52
CA ALA A 306 -9.23 13.24 -7.01
C ALA A 306 -9.90 14.08 -8.12
N GLN A 307 -9.42 14.01 -9.36
CA GLN A 307 -9.99 14.70 -10.51
C GLN A 307 -11.10 13.91 -11.21
N HIS A 308 -11.00 12.58 -11.23
CA HIS A 308 -11.92 11.71 -11.97
C HIS A 308 -13.05 11.13 -11.14
N PHE A 309 -12.92 11.12 -9.80
CA PHE A 309 -13.87 10.47 -8.91
C PHE A 309 -14.48 11.44 -7.90
N ASP A 310 -15.75 11.19 -7.61
CA ASP A 310 -16.49 11.79 -6.52
C ASP A 310 -17.29 10.71 -5.77
N ILE A 311 -17.96 11.12 -4.69
CA ILE A 311 -18.80 10.22 -3.88
C ILE A 311 -20.01 9.62 -4.60
N ARG A 312 -20.33 10.08 -5.82
CA ARG A 312 -21.48 9.63 -6.64
C ARG A 312 -21.04 8.77 -7.83
N SER A 313 -19.74 8.59 -8.01
CA SER A 313 -19.17 7.80 -9.09
C SER A 313 -19.59 6.33 -8.96
N GLN A 314 -19.96 5.70 -10.08
CA GLN A 314 -20.53 4.35 -10.09
C GLN A 314 -19.61 3.31 -9.42
N VAL A 315 -18.30 3.39 -9.66
CA VAL A 315 -17.32 2.51 -9.02
C VAL A 315 -17.27 2.67 -7.50
N ILE A 316 -17.52 3.89 -7.00
CA ILE A 316 -17.53 4.20 -5.57
C ILE A 316 -18.77 3.62 -4.88
N GLU A 317 -19.87 3.40 -5.60
CA GLU A 317 -21.03 2.66 -5.04
C GLU A 317 -20.67 1.23 -4.68
N THR A 318 -19.86 0.54 -5.50
CA THR A 318 -19.34 -0.80 -5.17
C THR A 318 -18.49 -0.77 -3.90
N VAL A 319 -17.62 0.23 -3.76
CA VAL A 319 -16.78 0.44 -2.58
C VAL A 319 -17.64 0.69 -1.32
N ARG A 320 -18.69 1.51 -1.44
CA ARG A 320 -19.65 1.76 -0.35
C ARG A 320 -20.47 0.53 0.01
N ALA A 321 -20.85 -0.29 -0.97
CA ALA A 321 -21.55 -1.54 -0.72
C ALA A 321 -20.66 -2.51 0.07
N LYS A 322 -19.36 -2.56 -0.24
CA LYS A 322 -18.40 -3.38 0.51
C LYS A 322 -18.33 -2.96 1.98
N LEU A 323 -18.33 -1.66 2.30
CA LEU A 323 -18.33 -1.18 3.68
C LEU A 323 -19.55 -1.64 4.50
N ARG A 324 -20.68 -1.91 3.86
CA ARG A 324 -21.91 -2.41 4.50
C ARG A 324 -22.00 -3.94 4.56
N SER A 325 -21.07 -4.64 3.92
CA SER A 325 -21.00 -6.10 3.93
C SER A 325 -20.22 -6.62 5.15
N SER A 326 -20.16 -7.94 5.32
CA SER A 326 -19.31 -8.56 6.35
C SER A 326 -17.85 -8.13 6.17
N PRO A 327 -17.18 -7.65 7.24
CA PRO A 327 -15.82 -7.16 7.13
C PRO A 327 -14.84 -8.23 6.65
N SER A 328 -13.99 -7.86 5.70
CA SER A 328 -12.92 -8.68 5.13
C SER A 328 -11.73 -7.76 4.73
N PRO A 329 -10.57 -8.29 4.33
CA PRO A 329 -9.41 -7.49 3.95
C PRO A 329 -9.68 -6.34 2.97
N SER A 330 -10.50 -6.54 1.93
CA SER A 330 -10.89 -5.51 0.97
C SER A 330 -11.70 -4.36 1.59
N THR A 331 -12.25 -4.55 2.79
CA THR A 331 -12.88 -3.46 3.57
C THR A 331 -11.86 -2.39 3.98
N ILE A 332 -10.58 -2.76 4.14
CA ILE A 332 -9.48 -1.80 4.35
C ILE A 332 -9.38 -0.87 3.15
N CYS A 333 -9.36 -1.44 1.94
CA CYS A 333 -9.34 -0.65 0.70
C CYS A 333 -10.54 0.28 0.62
N ALA A 334 -11.73 -0.21 0.97
CA ALA A 334 -12.93 0.63 0.99
C ALA A 334 -12.82 1.82 1.96
N CYS A 335 -12.30 1.61 3.17
CA CYS A 335 -12.04 2.69 4.12
C CYS A 335 -11.03 3.71 3.58
N VAL A 336 -9.96 3.26 2.92
CA VAL A 336 -8.92 4.14 2.37
C VAL A 336 -9.46 4.97 1.20
N ILE A 337 -10.11 4.33 0.22
CA ILE A 337 -10.69 5.02 -0.95
C ILE A 337 -11.71 6.07 -0.50
N LEU A 338 -12.64 5.70 0.37
CA LEU A 338 -13.67 6.64 0.85
C LEU A 338 -13.07 7.74 1.74
N GLY A 339 -12.06 7.41 2.55
CA GLY A 339 -11.30 8.39 3.33
C GLY A 339 -10.61 9.42 2.45
N ASN A 340 -10.02 9.01 1.32
CA ASN A 340 -9.38 9.92 0.37
C ASN A 340 -10.38 10.73 -0.47
N LEU A 341 -11.64 10.31 -0.56
CA LEU A 341 -12.72 11.14 -1.13
C LEU A 341 -13.30 12.15 -0.13
N ALA A 342 -13.07 11.98 1.17
CA ALA A 342 -13.54 12.85 2.24
C ALA A 342 -12.71 14.15 2.33
N MET A 343 -12.66 14.92 1.23
CA MET A 343 -11.72 16.03 1.02
C MET A 343 -12.26 17.40 1.42
N SER A 344 -13.56 17.54 1.68
CA SER A 344 -14.18 18.80 2.09
C SER A 344 -15.22 18.60 3.18
N ASP A 345 -15.58 19.70 3.86
CA ASP A 345 -16.58 19.65 4.92
C ASP A 345 -17.96 19.27 4.38
N GLU A 346 -18.30 19.72 3.18
CA GLU A 346 -19.55 19.39 2.48
C GLU A 346 -19.62 17.89 2.17
N ILE A 347 -18.56 17.31 1.61
CA ILE A 347 -18.51 15.89 1.28
C ILE A 347 -18.63 15.05 2.56
N CYS A 348 -17.87 15.39 3.60
CA CYS A 348 -17.93 14.69 4.89
C CYS A 348 -19.33 14.82 5.53
N THR A 349 -20.00 15.96 5.34
CA THR A 349 -21.37 16.17 5.81
C THR A 349 -22.36 15.27 5.06
N ASP A 350 -22.26 15.17 3.74
CA ASP A 350 -23.08 14.28 2.92
C ASP A 350 -22.85 12.81 3.28
N MET A 351 -21.60 12.41 3.50
CA MET A 351 -21.23 11.06 3.94
C MET A 351 -21.89 10.66 5.26
N VAL A 352 -22.07 11.60 6.19
CA VAL A 352 -22.74 11.36 7.48
C VAL A 352 -24.26 11.45 7.34
N LYS A 353 -24.79 12.53 6.77
CA LYS A 353 -26.23 12.86 6.83
C LYS A 353 -27.07 12.20 5.73
N ILE A 354 -26.48 11.93 4.57
CA ILE A 354 -27.19 11.35 3.42
C ILE A 354 -26.83 9.89 3.25
N MET A 355 -25.55 9.57 3.32
CA MET A 355 -25.04 8.22 3.05
C MET A 355 -24.92 7.36 4.31
N GLU A 356 -24.99 7.97 5.50
CA GLU A 356 -24.92 7.30 6.80
C GLU A 356 -23.68 6.39 6.97
N LEU A 357 -22.55 6.75 6.35
CA LEU A 357 -21.34 5.91 6.36
C LEU A 357 -20.73 5.76 7.75
N HIS A 358 -21.07 6.65 8.68
CA HIS A 358 -20.66 6.57 10.08
C HIS A 358 -21.23 5.33 10.79
N LEU A 359 -22.40 4.82 10.39
CA LEU A 359 -23.02 3.65 11.02
C LEU A 359 -22.23 2.34 10.76
N PRO A 360 -21.93 1.94 9.51
CA PRO A 360 -21.12 0.75 9.27
C PRO A 360 -19.69 0.90 9.82
N LEU A 361 -19.11 2.10 9.80
CA LEU A 361 -17.81 2.34 10.43
C LEU A 361 -17.85 2.13 11.95
N ALA A 362 -18.85 2.67 12.64
CA ALA A 362 -19.03 2.45 14.07
C ALA A 362 -19.20 0.96 14.39
N SER A 363 -19.96 0.22 13.57
CA SER A 363 -20.07 -1.23 13.68
C SER A 363 -18.70 -1.91 13.59
N ILE A 364 -17.91 -1.63 12.53
CA ILE A 364 -16.57 -2.20 12.34
C ILE A 364 -15.66 -1.90 13.54
N LEU A 365 -15.65 -0.65 14.00
CA LEU A 365 -14.81 -0.20 15.11
C LEU A 365 -15.20 -0.83 16.46
N SER A 366 -16.48 -1.20 16.63
CA SER A 366 -16.97 -1.84 17.85
C SER A 366 -16.82 -3.36 17.87
N SER A 367 -16.79 -4.02 16.70
CA SER A 367 -16.85 -5.48 16.60
C SER A 367 -15.57 -6.15 16.13
N SER A 368 -14.67 -5.44 15.45
CA SER A 368 -13.44 -6.01 14.89
C SER A 368 -12.31 -6.07 15.92
N THR A 369 -11.45 -7.07 15.81
CA THR A 369 -10.20 -7.20 16.56
C THR A 369 -8.97 -7.08 15.66
N LYS A 370 -9.15 -6.85 14.35
CA LYS A 370 -8.08 -6.81 13.35
C LYS A 370 -7.45 -5.40 13.32
N PRO A 371 -6.17 -5.21 13.72
CA PRO A 371 -5.58 -3.87 13.84
C PRO A 371 -5.56 -3.08 12.53
N ALA A 372 -5.25 -3.72 11.40
CA ALA A 372 -5.22 -3.08 10.08
C ALA A 372 -6.58 -2.46 9.70
N LEU A 373 -7.66 -3.22 9.92
CA LEU A 373 -9.02 -2.77 9.65
C LEU A 373 -9.47 -1.67 10.63
N LEU A 374 -9.19 -1.83 11.91
CA LEU A 374 -9.51 -0.82 12.92
C LEU A 374 -8.80 0.51 12.62
N TYR A 375 -7.52 0.46 12.23
CA TYR A 375 -6.77 1.65 11.88
C TYR A 375 -7.36 2.36 10.64
N ALA A 376 -7.64 1.61 9.57
CA ALA A 376 -8.20 2.18 8.34
C ALA A 376 -9.60 2.78 8.58
N ALA A 377 -10.48 2.05 9.30
CA ALA A 377 -11.81 2.51 9.64
C ALA A 377 -11.79 3.74 10.57
N ALA A 378 -10.86 3.78 11.54
CA ALA A 378 -10.70 4.92 12.45
C ALA A 378 -10.16 6.15 11.70
N GLY A 379 -9.19 5.94 10.79
CA GLY A 379 -8.67 6.99 9.92
C GLY A 379 -9.78 7.63 9.07
N PHE A 380 -10.65 6.82 8.46
CA PHE A 380 -11.80 7.32 7.71
C PHE A 380 -12.82 8.02 8.63
N MET A 381 -13.20 7.41 9.75
CA MET A 381 -14.12 8.02 10.73
C MET A 381 -13.60 9.37 11.23
N ARG A 382 -12.28 9.53 11.40
CA ARG A 382 -11.66 10.81 11.77
C ARG A 382 -11.93 11.88 10.72
N HIS A 383 -11.88 11.59 9.42
CA HIS A 383 -12.23 12.56 8.38
C HIS A 383 -13.67 13.08 8.55
N LEU A 384 -14.60 12.19 8.90
CA LEU A 384 -16.01 12.56 9.15
C LEU A 384 -16.21 13.48 10.37
N THR A 385 -15.23 13.56 11.28
CA THR A 385 -15.29 14.43 12.47
C THR A 385 -14.83 15.87 12.20
N PHE A 386 -14.22 16.14 11.03
CA PHE A 386 -13.73 17.49 10.70
C PHE A 386 -14.82 18.56 10.68
N PRO A 387 -15.95 18.34 9.96
CA PRO A 387 -17.05 19.29 9.91
C PRO A 387 -17.67 19.45 11.29
N GLU A 388 -17.85 20.70 11.74
CA GLU A 388 -18.41 20.96 13.07
C GLU A 388 -19.82 20.39 13.21
N THR A 389 -20.60 20.44 12.12
CA THR A 389 -21.98 19.95 12.10
C THR A 389 -22.12 18.44 12.21
N ASN A 390 -21.03 17.68 12.02
CA ASN A 390 -21.02 16.23 12.19
C ASN A 390 -20.68 15.80 13.62
N ARG A 391 -19.97 16.63 14.40
CA ARG A 391 -19.42 16.22 15.71
C ARG A 391 -20.49 15.74 16.69
N ALA A 392 -21.58 16.49 16.84
CA ALA A 392 -22.68 16.11 17.73
C ALA A 392 -23.43 14.85 17.25
N PRO A 393 -23.90 14.78 15.98
CA PRO A 393 -24.50 13.55 15.44
C PRO A 393 -23.62 12.29 15.59
N LEU A 394 -22.32 12.40 15.37
CA LEU A 394 -21.40 11.27 15.53
C LEU A 394 -21.28 10.83 16.99
N ALA A 395 -21.24 11.77 17.94
CA ALA A 395 -21.25 11.44 19.36
C ALA A 395 -22.60 10.87 19.82
N ASP A 396 -23.71 11.32 19.24
CA ASP A 396 -25.05 10.75 19.47
C ASP A 396 -25.17 9.33 18.94
N ALA A 397 -24.47 9.01 17.85
CA ALA A 397 -24.34 7.66 17.30
C ALA A 397 -23.40 6.73 18.11
N GLY A 398 -22.89 7.18 19.26
CA GLY A 398 -22.07 6.35 20.17
C GLY A 398 -20.56 6.36 19.87
N LEU A 399 -20.07 7.23 18.99
CA LEU A 399 -18.66 7.23 18.59
C LEU A 399 -17.69 7.47 19.75
N LEU A 400 -18.08 8.28 20.76
CA LEU A 400 -17.24 8.50 21.94
C LEU A 400 -17.00 7.20 22.72
N GLN A 401 -18.04 6.38 22.91
CA GLN A 401 -17.97 5.09 23.58
C GLN A 401 -17.16 4.07 22.76
N THR A 402 -17.33 4.09 21.44
CA THR A 402 -16.50 3.28 20.54
C THR A 402 -15.02 3.65 20.67
N CYS A 403 -14.69 4.95 20.66
CA CYS A 403 -13.31 5.40 20.80
C CYS A 403 -12.71 5.04 22.17
N THR A 404 -13.46 5.12 23.27
CA THR A 404 -12.93 4.70 24.58
C THR A 404 -12.67 3.21 24.67
N ALA A 405 -13.44 2.37 23.96
CA ALA A 405 -13.12 0.96 23.81
C ALA A 405 -11.85 0.74 22.97
N LEU A 406 -11.67 1.49 21.88
CA LEU A 406 -10.47 1.43 21.04
C LEU A 406 -9.19 1.85 21.77
N LEU A 407 -9.28 2.80 22.71
CA LEU A 407 -8.12 3.21 23.53
C LEU A 407 -7.55 2.06 24.37
N LYS A 408 -8.33 1.00 24.62
CA LYS A 408 -7.92 -0.19 25.38
C LYS A 408 -7.28 -1.28 24.50
N GLN A 409 -7.22 -1.08 23.18
CA GLN A 409 -6.54 -2.00 22.27
C GLN A 409 -5.03 -1.99 22.51
N THR A 410 -4.33 -3.04 22.08
CA THR A 410 -2.87 -3.15 22.24
C THR A 410 -2.10 -2.36 21.19
N ASP A 411 -2.66 -2.21 19.99
CA ASP A 411 -2.02 -1.50 18.88
C ASP A 411 -1.99 0.03 19.13
N ALA A 412 -0.78 0.60 19.18
CA ALA A 412 -0.57 2.00 19.47
C ALA A 412 -1.12 2.95 18.38
N ALA A 413 -1.13 2.51 17.12
CA ALA A 413 -1.64 3.31 16.00
C ALA A 413 -3.17 3.41 16.04
N VAL A 414 -3.87 2.30 16.35
CA VAL A 414 -5.33 2.28 16.58
C VAL A 414 -5.72 3.19 17.75
N ARG A 415 -5.01 3.09 18.88
CA ARG A 415 -5.22 3.99 20.04
C ARG A 415 -5.01 5.45 19.65
N GLY A 416 -3.98 5.72 18.84
CA GLY A 416 -3.66 7.05 18.33
C GLY A 416 -4.79 7.68 17.51
N GLU A 417 -5.36 6.92 16.56
CA GLU A 417 -6.50 7.39 15.78
C GLU A 417 -7.74 7.60 16.66
N ALA A 418 -8.03 6.71 17.61
CA ALA A 418 -9.13 6.89 18.56
C ALA A 418 -8.97 8.16 19.42
N ALA A 419 -7.76 8.44 19.90
CA ALA A 419 -7.44 9.66 20.64
C ALA A 419 -7.64 10.93 19.79
N ALA A 420 -7.20 10.91 18.52
CA ALA A 420 -7.37 12.02 17.60
C ALA A 420 -8.86 12.29 17.27
N ILE A 421 -9.67 11.23 17.12
CA ILE A 421 -11.13 11.34 16.95
C ILE A 421 -11.75 12.04 18.15
N ILE A 422 -11.44 11.61 19.38
CA ILE A 422 -11.96 12.22 20.61
C ILE A 422 -11.62 13.71 20.65
N GLY A 423 -10.36 14.06 20.40
CA GLY A 423 -9.91 15.46 20.39
C GLY A 423 -10.68 16.31 19.39
N LYS A 424 -10.96 15.76 18.20
CA LYS A 424 -11.75 16.48 17.20
C LYS A 424 -13.23 16.61 17.58
N LEU A 425 -13.82 15.57 18.18
CA LEU A 425 -15.22 15.59 18.63
C LEU A 425 -15.49 16.64 19.71
N VAL A 426 -14.55 16.87 20.63
CA VAL A 426 -14.71 17.88 21.70
C VAL A 426 -14.34 19.29 21.28
N THR A 427 -13.63 19.46 20.17
CA THR A 427 -13.21 20.77 19.68
C THR A 427 -14.45 21.60 19.34
N ASP A 428 -14.57 22.76 19.98
CA ASP A 428 -15.63 23.74 19.71
C ASP A 428 -17.06 23.18 19.77
N ASN A 429 -17.29 22.17 20.62
CA ASN A 429 -18.58 21.48 20.68
C ASN A 429 -19.03 21.23 22.13
N LEU A 430 -19.89 22.10 22.66
CA LEU A 430 -20.38 22.01 24.03
C LEU A 430 -21.17 20.71 24.30
N HIS A 431 -22.00 20.28 23.35
CA HIS A 431 -22.78 19.04 23.46
C HIS A 431 -21.87 17.86 23.78
N ASN A 432 -20.81 17.68 23.01
CA ASN A 432 -19.83 16.61 23.20
C ASN A 432 -18.98 16.80 24.46
N ILE A 433 -18.65 18.04 24.81
CA ILE A 433 -17.95 18.34 26.08
C ILE A 433 -18.79 17.91 27.28
N VAL A 434 -20.10 18.21 27.28
CA VAL A 434 -21.02 17.77 28.34
C VAL A 434 -21.05 16.25 28.41
N LYS A 435 -21.11 15.54 27.27
CA LYS A 435 -21.02 14.08 27.26
C LYS A 435 -19.73 13.57 27.89
N VAL A 436 -18.60 14.17 27.50
CA VAL A 436 -17.28 13.72 27.97
C VAL A 436 -17.12 13.95 29.48
N VAL A 437 -17.54 15.10 29.98
CA VAL A 437 -17.31 15.51 31.37
C VAL A 437 -18.37 14.97 32.32
N CYS A 438 -19.64 14.94 31.91
CA CYS A 438 -20.78 14.73 32.79
C CYS A 438 -21.47 13.37 32.63
N GLU A 439 -21.52 12.79 31.43
CA GLU A 439 -22.16 11.47 31.24
C GLU A 439 -21.30 10.35 31.81
N LYS A 440 -21.92 9.43 32.55
CA LYS A 440 -21.23 8.22 33.01
C LYS A 440 -21.18 7.17 31.91
N VAL A 441 -20.13 6.37 31.94
CA VAL A 441 -19.93 5.26 31.01
C VAL A 441 -21.06 4.24 31.20
N GLY A 442 -21.90 4.09 30.17
CA GLY A 442 -23.05 3.17 30.17
C GLY A 442 -24.42 3.82 30.38
N GLU A 443 -24.52 5.14 30.58
CA GLU A 443 -25.82 5.84 30.70
C GLU A 443 -26.52 6.09 29.36
N THR A 444 -25.77 6.18 28.25
CA THR A 444 -26.31 6.35 26.90
C THR A 444 -26.54 4.98 26.23
N VAL A 445 -27.69 4.37 26.52
CA VAL A 445 -28.22 3.24 25.72
C VAL A 445 -29.13 3.82 24.64
N VAL A 446 -28.58 4.07 23.45
CA VAL A 446 -29.44 4.25 22.27
C VAL A 446 -30.06 2.87 21.96
N PRO A 447 -31.37 2.76 21.70
CA PRO A 447 -32.03 1.46 21.47
C PRO A 447 -31.42 0.62 20.32
N ASP A 448 -30.72 1.26 19.38
CA ASP A 448 -30.04 0.66 18.23
C ASP A 448 -28.50 0.67 18.32
N ALA A 449 -27.90 1.08 19.45
CA ALA A 449 -26.44 1.03 19.61
C ALA A 449 -25.95 -0.42 19.68
N HIS A 450 -25.01 -0.79 18.81
CA HIS A 450 -24.37 -2.10 18.85
C HIS A 450 -23.67 -2.31 20.20
N LEU A 451 -23.94 -3.45 20.83
CA LEU A 451 -23.33 -3.86 22.09
C LEU A 451 -21.80 -3.92 21.91
N VAL A 452 -21.08 -3.01 22.54
CA VAL A 452 -19.61 -3.02 22.57
C VAL A 452 -19.15 -4.19 23.45
N VAL A 453 -18.47 -5.17 22.86
CA VAL A 453 -17.93 -6.33 23.59
C VAL A 453 -16.80 -5.86 24.53
N GLY A 454 -16.91 -6.15 25.82
CA GLY A 454 -15.85 -5.87 26.82
C GLY A 454 -16.01 -4.57 27.63
N VAL A 455 -17.16 -3.89 27.56
CA VAL A 455 -17.47 -2.77 28.46
C VAL A 455 -18.12 -3.31 29.73
N GLU A 456 -17.34 -3.50 30.80
CA GLU A 456 -17.91 -3.55 32.15
C GLU A 456 -18.42 -2.14 32.49
N ALA A 457 -19.74 -2.01 32.64
CA ALA A 457 -20.38 -0.77 33.05
C ALA A 457 -19.93 -0.43 34.48
N SER A 458 -18.93 0.45 34.62
CA SER A 458 -18.57 1.04 35.91
C SER A 458 -19.50 2.23 36.17
N SER A 459 -20.37 2.09 37.16
CA SER A 459 -21.49 3.02 37.47
C SER A 459 -21.09 4.42 37.98
N GLU A 460 -19.80 4.75 37.99
CA GLU A 460 -19.29 6.02 38.56
C GLU A 460 -18.27 6.78 37.68
N SER A 461 -17.73 6.18 36.62
CA SER A 461 -16.66 6.80 35.81
C SER A 461 -17.22 7.50 34.57
N THR A 462 -16.79 8.74 34.30
CA THR A 462 -17.16 9.48 33.07
C THR A 462 -16.17 9.20 31.94
N ILE A 463 -16.51 9.58 30.70
CA ILE A 463 -15.58 9.44 29.56
C ILE A 463 -14.27 10.21 29.81
N LEU A 464 -14.33 11.37 30.45
CA LEU A 464 -13.15 12.14 30.83
C LEU A 464 -12.21 11.36 31.77
N HIS A 465 -12.75 10.58 32.71
CA HIS A 465 -11.93 9.73 33.57
C HIS A 465 -11.15 8.71 32.74
N GLN A 466 -11.78 8.09 31.73
CA GLN A 466 -11.11 7.15 30.83
C GLN A 466 -10.06 7.86 29.95
N ILE A 467 -10.33 9.08 29.49
CA ILE A 467 -9.36 9.89 28.75
C ILE A 467 -8.12 10.16 29.60
N VAL A 468 -8.28 10.55 30.88
CA VAL A 468 -7.16 10.79 31.79
C VAL A 468 -6.38 9.51 32.05
N GLU A 469 -7.06 8.39 32.35
CA GLU A 469 -6.42 7.10 32.56
C GLU A 469 -5.57 6.68 31.35
N GLN A 470 -6.13 6.79 30.14
CA GLN A 470 -5.46 6.40 28.90
C GLN A 470 -4.37 7.39 28.47
N ALA A 471 -4.49 8.68 28.80
CA ALA A 471 -3.42 9.66 28.60
C ALA A 471 -2.20 9.38 29.49
N LEU A 472 -2.41 8.68 30.60
CA LEU A 472 -1.34 8.30 31.53
C LEU A 472 -0.78 6.90 31.30
N ALA A 473 -1.51 6.06 30.57
CA ALA A 473 -1.12 4.70 30.23
C ALA A 473 0.16 4.66 29.36
N PRO A 474 0.98 3.60 29.47
CA PRO A 474 2.12 3.40 28.58
C PRO A 474 1.69 3.30 27.11
N THR A 475 2.49 3.88 26.23
CA THR A 475 2.35 3.74 24.77
C THR A 475 3.45 2.84 24.26
N GLY A 476 3.10 1.85 23.44
CA GLY A 476 4.09 1.07 22.69
C GLY A 476 4.79 1.93 21.62
N PRO A 477 5.80 1.40 20.91
CA PRO A 477 6.41 2.10 19.79
C PRO A 477 5.36 2.38 18.71
N LEU A 478 5.34 3.61 18.18
CA LEU A 478 4.56 3.93 16.98
C LEU A 478 5.43 3.66 15.74
N PRO A 479 4.87 3.10 14.66
CA PRO A 479 5.55 3.05 13.38
C PRO A 479 5.81 4.48 12.86
N SER A 480 6.86 4.67 12.06
CA SER A 480 7.25 5.98 11.51
C SER A 480 6.14 6.65 10.68
N THR A 481 5.23 5.86 10.11
CA THR A 481 4.06 6.32 9.34
C THR A 481 2.88 6.75 10.23
N ALA A 482 2.86 6.41 11.52
CA ALA A 482 1.83 6.81 12.47
C ALA A 482 2.31 7.98 13.34
N MET A 483 1.72 9.15 13.15
CA MET A 483 2.14 10.38 13.85
C MET A 483 1.31 10.71 15.11
N LYS A 484 0.25 9.95 15.40
CA LYS A 484 -0.75 10.31 16.43
C LYS A 484 -0.46 9.57 17.71
N ASN A 485 0.41 10.13 18.56
CA ASN A 485 0.69 9.53 19.84
C ASN A 485 -0.55 9.64 20.76
N PRO A 486 -1.15 8.53 21.22
CA PRO A 486 -2.39 8.56 22.00
C PRO A 486 -2.27 9.40 23.27
N THR A 487 -1.13 9.41 23.96
CA THR A 487 -0.99 10.19 25.21
C THR A 487 -0.96 11.68 24.95
N ILE A 488 -0.31 12.11 23.86
CA ILE A 488 -0.27 13.51 23.43
C ILE A 488 -1.66 13.95 22.97
N GLU A 489 -2.32 13.17 22.11
CA GLU A 489 -3.64 13.53 21.56
C GLU A 489 -4.74 13.56 22.63
N LEU A 490 -4.76 12.63 23.57
CA LEU A 490 -5.70 12.66 24.71
C LEU A 490 -5.42 13.85 25.64
N SER A 491 -4.16 14.15 25.91
CA SER A 491 -3.81 15.32 26.73
C SER A 491 -4.22 16.62 26.04
N LYS A 492 -4.04 16.74 24.72
CA LYS A 492 -4.55 17.88 23.93
C LYS A 492 -6.06 17.96 23.94
N SER A 493 -6.77 16.83 23.96
CA SER A 493 -8.23 16.79 24.08
C SER A 493 -8.71 17.45 25.37
N ILE A 494 -8.00 17.23 26.49
CA ILE A 494 -8.25 17.92 27.76
C ILE A 494 -8.05 19.43 27.61
N VAL A 495 -6.99 19.87 26.92
CA VAL A 495 -6.75 21.30 26.61
C VAL A 495 -7.89 21.89 25.78
N MET A 496 -8.43 21.16 24.79
CA MET A 496 -9.54 21.64 23.97
C MET A 496 -10.80 21.86 24.80
N VAL A 497 -11.11 20.95 25.73
CA VAL A 497 -12.22 21.09 26.69
C VAL A 497 -12.03 22.34 27.54
N LEU A 498 -10.86 22.50 28.17
CA LEU A 498 -10.53 23.66 29.00
C LEU A 498 -10.61 24.97 28.21
N ARG A 499 -10.10 24.97 26.98
CA ARG A 499 -10.09 26.14 26.09
C ARG A 499 -11.51 26.58 25.75
N PHE A 500 -12.41 25.63 25.50
CA PHE A 500 -13.82 25.95 25.25
C PHE A 500 -14.49 26.52 26.51
N LEU A 501 -14.35 25.84 27.65
CA LEU A 501 -14.95 26.25 28.92
C LEU A 501 -14.40 27.57 29.45
N GLY A 502 -13.19 27.98 29.06
CA GLY A 502 -12.58 29.26 29.42
C GLY A 502 -13.08 30.46 28.60
N ARG A 503 -13.93 30.25 27.60
CA ARG A 503 -14.51 31.35 26.80
C ARG A 503 -15.62 32.05 27.58
N PRO A 504 -15.85 33.35 27.36
CA PRO A 504 -17.04 34.03 27.84
C PRO A 504 -18.25 33.56 27.03
N ILE A 505 -18.83 32.42 27.42
CA ILE A 505 -20.01 31.84 26.77
C ILE A 505 -21.26 32.40 27.46
N PRO A 506 -22.33 32.78 26.72
CA PRO A 506 -23.59 33.23 27.31
C PRO A 506 -24.38 32.17 28.10
N GLU A 507 -23.90 30.92 28.17
CA GLU A 507 -24.63 29.80 28.74
C GLU A 507 -24.23 29.55 30.20
N ASP A 508 -25.23 29.55 31.10
CA ASP A 508 -25.11 29.50 32.57
C ASP A 508 -24.46 28.22 33.15
N ASN A 509 -24.00 27.27 32.32
CA ASN A 509 -23.53 25.94 32.77
C ASN A 509 -22.02 25.69 32.64
N ALA A 510 -21.25 26.59 32.00
CA ALA A 510 -19.83 26.33 31.72
C ALA A 510 -18.97 26.16 33.00
N ASP A 511 -19.24 26.96 34.04
CA ASP A 511 -18.52 26.86 35.32
C ASP A 511 -18.88 25.56 36.07
N ALA A 512 -20.14 25.13 36.02
CA ALA A 512 -20.55 23.85 36.63
C ALA A 512 -19.88 22.65 35.95
N ILE A 513 -19.78 22.67 34.62
CA ILE A 513 -19.06 21.64 33.84
C ILE A 513 -17.56 21.67 34.21
N ARG A 514 -16.96 22.86 34.34
CA ARG A 514 -15.55 23.01 34.73
C ARG A 514 -15.29 22.44 36.13
N GLU A 515 -16.17 22.71 37.09
CA GLU A 515 -16.06 22.13 38.43
C GLU A 515 -16.22 20.61 38.41
N GLN A 516 -17.15 20.07 37.62
CA GLN A 516 -17.28 18.63 37.43
C GLN A 516 -15.99 18.01 36.84
N MET A 517 -15.38 18.66 35.85
CA MET A 517 -14.11 18.24 35.26
C MET A 517 -12.97 18.18 36.29
N TYR A 518 -12.93 19.08 37.27
CA TYR A 518 -11.91 19.08 38.32
C TYR A 518 -12.10 17.98 39.37
N THR A 519 -13.27 17.32 39.41
CA THR A 519 -13.46 16.14 40.27
C THR A 519 -12.72 14.90 39.76
N VAL A 520 -12.27 14.90 38.49
CA VAL A 520 -11.55 13.78 37.88
C VAL A 520 -10.15 13.65 38.49
N PRO A 521 -9.80 12.48 39.08
CA PRO A 521 -8.47 12.27 39.66
C PRO A 521 -7.35 12.47 38.64
N LEU A 522 -6.25 13.10 39.08
CA LEU A 522 -5.03 13.32 38.27
C LEU A 522 -5.23 14.13 36.98
N ILE A 523 -6.32 14.88 36.83
CA ILE A 523 -6.63 15.66 35.61
C ILE A 523 -5.52 16.64 35.17
N ALA A 524 -4.71 17.15 36.11
CA ALA A 524 -3.57 18.03 35.80
C ALA A 524 -2.33 17.27 35.25
N ARG A 525 -2.19 15.98 35.55
CA ARG A 525 -0.98 15.19 35.23
C ARG A 525 -0.75 14.98 33.72
N PRO A 526 -1.77 14.69 32.89
CA PRO A 526 -1.61 14.67 31.44
C PRO A 526 -1.06 16.00 30.88
N LEU A 527 -1.52 17.13 31.42
CA LEU A 527 -1.09 18.47 31.00
C LEU A 527 0.35 18.75 31.44
N ALA A 528 0.74 18.34 32.65
CA ALA A 528 2.13 18.40 33.10
C ALA A 528 3.05 17.57 32.19
N ARG A 529 2.66 16.36 31.81
CA ARG A 529 3.41 15.52 30.85
C ARG A 529 3.55 16.16 29.46
N LEU A 530 2.56 16.93 29.02
CA LEU A 530 2.69 17.74 27.80
C LEU A 530 3.76 18.82 27.97
N VAL A 531 3.77 19.56 29.08
CA VAL A 531 4.80 20.57 29.34
C VAL A 531 6.21 19.97 29.30
N ARG A 532 6.38 18.73 29.79
CA ARG A 532 7.66 18.02 29.81
C ARG A 532 8.15 17.56 28.41
N GLN A 533 7.38 17.77 27.34
CA GLN A 533 7.77 17.39 25.98
C GLN A 533 8.92 18.27 25.45
N ARG A 534 10.06 17.64 25.17
CA ARG A 534 11.24 18.32 24.60
C ARG A 534 11.25 18.35 23.07
N PHE A 535 10.68 17.34 22.43
CA PHE A 535 10.68 17.20 20.95
C PHE A 535 9.43 17.77 20.27
N TYR A 536 8.31 17.89 21.00
CA TYR A 536 7.04 18.37 20.45
C TYR A 536 6.68 19.74 21.01
N ALA A 537 7.21 20.80 20.38
CA ALA A 537 7.04 22.16 20.86
C ALA A 537 5.58 22.61 20.98
N ASP A 538 4.74 22.31 19.98
CA ASP A 538 3.32 22.66 20.04
C ASP A 538 2.58 21.91 21.15
N ALA A 539 2.92 20.63 21.37
CA ALA A 539 2.33 19.83 22.45
C ALA A 539 2.68 20.40 23.83
N ARG A 540 3.93 20.83 24.01
CA ARG A 540 4.36 21.55 25.20
C ARG A 540 3.58 22.86 25.40
N SER A 541 3.45 23.66 24.34
CA SER A 541 2.73 24.94 24.41
C SER A 541 1.27 24.74 24.81
N ASP A 542 0.61 23.72 24.26
CA ASP A 542 -0.75 23.32 24.64
C ASP A 542 -0.81 22.88 26.12
N GLY A 543 0.20 22.16 26.62
CA GLY A 543 0.31 21.79 28.04
C GLY A 543 0.36 23.02 28.96
N LEU A 544 1.20 24.00 28.63
CA LEU A 544 1.31 25.26 29.38
C LEU A 544 -0.02 26.03 29.39
N LEU A 545 -0.67 26.12 28.22
CA LEU A 545 -1.99 26.71 28.10
C LEU A 545 -3.03 25.97 28.95
N GLY A 546 -3.05 24.64 28.91
CA GLY A 546 -3.99 23.82 29.67
C GLY A 546 -3.87 24.03 31.17
N LEU A 547 -2.65 23.93 31.72
CA LEU A 547 -2.39 24.23 33.13
C LEU A 547 -2.80 25.68 33.47
N GLY A 548 -2.50 26.64 32.58
CA GLY A 548 -2.86 28.04 32.77
C GLY A 548 -4.37 28.26 32.82
N LEU A 549 -5.13 27.60 31.94
CA LEU A 549 -6.60 27.64 31.94
C LEU A 549 -7.18 27.00 33.21
N MET A 550 -6.60 25.89 33.68
CA MET A 550 -7.01 25.30 34.96
C MET A 550 -6.78 26.26 36.13
N ALA A 551 -5.60 26.88 36.18
CA ALA A 551 -5.19 27.76 37.27
C ALA A 551 -5.99 29.06 37.38
N GLN A 552 -6.83 29.40 36.38
CA GLN A 552 -7.73 30.55 36.44
C GLN A 552 -8.88 30.36 37.43
N ALA A 553 -9.21 29.12 37.81
CA ALA A 553 -10.20 28.80 38.83
C ALA A 553 -9.54 28.34 40.14
N PRO A 554 -10.07 28.68 41.33
CA PRO A 554 -9.47 28.26 42.61
C PRO A 554 -9.25 26.74 42.75
N HIS A 555 -10.24 25.93 42.38
CA HIS A 555 -10.14 24.48 42.44
C HIS A 555 -9.08 23.95 41.46
N GLY A 556 -9.08 24.43 40.22
CA GLY A 556 -8.08 24.06 39.22
C GLY A 556 -6.65 24.48 39.63
N ALA A 557 -6.47 25.67 40.20
CA ALA A 557 -5.18 26.13 40.73
C ALA A 557 -4.65 25.19 41.82
N LYS A 558 -5.50 24.76 42.75
CA LYS A 558 -5.13 23.76 43.76
C LYS A 558 -4.61 22.47 43.14
N LEU A 559 -5.29 21.94 42.13
CA LEU A 559 -4.85 20.72 41.42
C LEU A 559 -3.51 20.90 40.71
N VAL A 560 -3.27 22.06 40.08
CA VAL A 560 -1.99 22.36 39.44
C VAL A 560 -0.86 22.49 40.46
N ILE A 561 -1.12 23.12 41.62
CA ILE A 561 -0.15 23.24 42.72
C ILE A 561 0.25 21.85 43.25
N GLU A 562 -0.73 20.97 43.47
CA GLU A 562 -0.44 19.59 43.90
C GLU A 562 0.39 18.84 42.84
N GLU A 563 0.11 19.01 41.55
CA GLU A 563 0.92 18.36 40.51
C GLU A 563 2.36 18.92 40.43
N ILE A 564 2.56 20.22 40.66
CA ILE A 564 3.92 20.81 40.75
C ILE A 564 4.71 20.21 41.93
N LYS A 565 4.05 19.88 43.05
CA LYS A 565 4.70 19.22 44.18
C LYS A 565 5.11 17.78 43.84
N GLU A 566 4.26 17.07 43.11
CA GLU A 566 4.47 15.69 42.71
C GLU A 566 5.54 15.55 41.59
N ASP A 567 5.55 16.44 40.60
CA ASP A 567 6.56 16.49 39.53
C ASP A 567 7.60 17.59 39.79
N SER A 568 8.66 17.23 40.51
CA SER A 568 9.77 18.13 40.84
C SER A 568 10.50 18.72 39.62
N GLY A 569 10.32 18.14 38.42
CA GLY A 569 10.89 18.65 37.17
C GLY A 569 9.98 19.61 36.41
N LEU A 570 8.72 19.80 36.83
CA LEU A 570 7.74 20.59 36.10
C LEU A 570 8.06 22.09 36.14
N LEU A 571 8.37 22.64 37.31
CA LEU A 571 8.63 24.07 37.47
C LEU A 571 9.92 24.49 36.73
N GLU A 572 10.97 23.66 36.77
CA GLU A 572 12.20 23.93 36.02
C GLU A 572 11.95 23.82 34.51
N ALA A 573 11.15 22.85 34.05
CA ALA A 573 10.76 22.78 32.65
C ALA A 573 10.01 24.05 32.19
N ILE A 574 9.02 24.52 32.95
CA ILE A 574 8.29 25.77 32.64
C ILE A 574 9.28 26.94 32.49
N LYS A 575 10.25 27.04 33.39
CA LYS A 575 11.31 28.06 33.35
C LYS A 575 12.20 27.92 32.10
N GLU A 576 12.76 26.74 31.85
CA GLU A 576 13.63 26.45 30.70
C GLU A 576 12.98 26.86 29.37
N PHE A 577 11.69 26.51 29.21
CA PHE A 577 10.94 26.77 27.98
C PHE A 577 10.50 28.22 27.84
N ALA A 578 10.13 28.89 28.94
CA ALA A 578 9.82 30.32 28.92
C ALA A 578 11.06 31.20 28.65
N GLU A 579 12.26 30.73 29.03
CA GLU A 579 13.53 31.42 28.77
C GLU A 579 14.12 31.11 27.36
N GLY A 580 13.54 30.15 26.62
CA GLY A 580 13.98 29.75 25.28
C GLY A 580 15.32 29.00 25.23
N LYS A 581 15.78 28.41 26.35
CA LYS A 581 17.18 27.94 26.48
C LYS A 581 17.46 26.52 25.96
N GLU A 582 16.46 25.63 25.84
CA GLU A 582 16.64 24.31 25.21
C GLU A 582 15.35 23.83 24.54
N GLY A 583 15.25 24.01 23.22
CA GLY A 583 14.43 23.15 22.37
C GLY A 583 15.35 22.63 21.28
N GLY A 584 15.45 21.31 21.11
CA GLY A 584 16.39 20.67 20.19
C GLY A 584 16.47 21.32 18.80
N THR A 585 17.64 21.22 18.18
CA THR A 585 18.12 21.88 16.96
C THR A 585 17.33 21.66 15.66
N GLU A 586 16.09 21.16 15.69
CA GLU A 586 15.26 21.01 14.50
C GLU A 586 13.97 21.83 14.63
N HIS A 587 13.88 22.86 13.78
CA HIS A 587 12.69 23.68 13.48
C HIS A 587 12.01 24.43 14.64
N GLN A 588 12.77 25.18 15.45
CA GLN A 588 12.16 26.30 16.18
C GLN A 588 11.78 27.43 15.21
N THR A 589 10.50 27.59 14.92
CA THR A 589 9.98 28.87 14.41
C THR A 589 9.99 29.88 15.57
N GLY A 590 10.54 31.08 15.39
CA GLY A 590 10.64 32.11 16.45
C GLY A 590 9.30 32.48 17.13
N SER A 591 8.17 32.09 16.53
CA SER A 591 6.82 32.24 17.10
C SER A 591 6.51 31.29 18.27
N ALA A 592 7.09 30.09 18.32
CA ALA A 592 6.79 29.10 19.36
C ALA A 592 7.37 29.50 20.73
N SER A 593 8.59 30.02 20.76
CA SER A 593 9.24 30.52 22.00
C SER A 593 8.44 31.67 22.65
N GLY A 594 7.89 32.59 21.83
CA GLY A 594 7.02 33.65 22.34
C GLY A 594 5.68 33.16 22.89
N ARG A 595 5.10 32.09 22.30
CA ARG A 595 3.86 31.47 22.80
C ARG A 595 4.09 30.76 24.15
N ASP A 596 5.18 30.02 24.27
CA ASP A 596 5.54 29.32 25.51
C ASP A 596 5.77 30.31 26.66
N TYR A 597 6.50 31.39 26.41
CA TYR A 597 6.67 32.50 27.36
C TYR A 597 5.32 33.08 27.82
N GLN A 598 4.43 33.43 26.87
CA GLN A 598 3.14 34.03 27.20
C GLN A 598 2.26 33.08 28.03
N ASN A 599 2.21 31.80 27.66
CA ASN A 599 1.43 30.81 28.39
C ASN A 599 1.99 30.56 29.80
N ALA A 600 3.31 30.53 29.95
CA ALA A 600 3.97 30.41 31.26
C ALA A 600 3.66 31.61 32.18
N VAL A 601 3.72 32.84 31.65
CA VAL A 601 3.37 34.05 32.43
C VAL A 601 1.92 34.02 32.89
N VAL A 602 0.99 33.65 31.99
CA VAL A 602 -0.44 33.54 32.33
C VAL A 602 -0.67 32.48 33.40
N LEU A 603 -0.03 31.32 33.29
CA LEU A 603 -0.10 30.26 34.30
C LEU A 603 0.38 30.74 35.67
N LEU A 604 1.58 31.33 35.75
CA LEU A 604 2.16 31.77 37.01
C LEU A 604 1.32 32.89 37.66
N GLN A 605 0.78 33.83 36.87
CA GLN A 605 -0.13 34.86 37.35
C GLN A 605 -1.43 34.25 37.91
N ALA A 606 -2.02 33.28 37.19
CA ALA A 606 -3.25 32.63 37.61
C ALA A 606 -3.05 31.84 38.92
N LEU A 607 -1.92 31.14 39.06
CA LEU A 607 -1.55 30.45 40.29
C LEU A 607 -1.42 31.41 41.48
N GLN A 608 -0.81 32.58 41.30
CA GLN A 608 -0.72 33.57 42.38
C GLN A 608 -2.08 34.15 42.78
N ASN A 609 -2.92 34.47 41.80
CA ASN A 609 -4.24 35.04 42.05
C ASN A 609 -5.16 34.08 42.81
N ASN A 610 -4.98 32.77 42.59
CA ASN A 610 -5.78 31.70 43.18
C ASN A 610 -5.00 30.87 44.24
N TRP A 611 -3.88 31.40 44.75
CA TRP A 611 -3.05 30.68 45.72
C TRP A 611 -3.74 30.63 47.08
N ASP A 612 -4.06 29.44 47.56
CA ASP A 612 -4.70 29.25 48.86
C ASP A 612 -3.75 29.65 50.02
N ASN A 613 -4.29 30.24 51.08
CA ASN A 613 -3.49 30.73 52.23
C ASN A 613 -2.88 29.59 53.06
N GLU A 614 -3.39 28.36 52.93
CA GLU A 614 -2.86 27.15 53.60
C GLU A 614 -1.82 26.39 52.75
N ALA A 615 -1.48 26.89 51.55
CA ALA A 615 -0.54 26.23 50.65
C ALA A 615 0.94 26.53 50.96
N ASP A 616 1.84 25.66 50.47
CA ASP A 616 3.29 25.68 50.70
C ASP A 616 3.92 27.04 50.38
N SER A 617 4.40 27.74 51.41
CA SER A 617 5.00 29.07 51.28
C SER A 617 6.30 29.04 50.48
N SER A 618 7.08 27.97 50.57
CA SER A 618 8.33 27.85 49.81
C SER A 618 8.05 27.72 48.32
N LEU A 619 7.04 26.94 47.94
CA LEU A 619 6.64 26.82 46.55
C LEU A 619 6.03 28.11 46.01
N LYS A 620 5.26 28.83 46.85
CA LYS A 620 4.72 30.15 46.50
C LYS A 620 5.83 31.14 46.15
N ASP A 621 6.88 31.18 46.97
CA ASP A 621 8.05 32.04 46.75
C ASP A 621 8.79 31.66 45.47
N GLN A 622 8.90 30.37 45.15
CA GLN A 622 9.52 29.91 43.89
C GLN A 622 8.71 30.33 42.65
N VAL A 623 7.39 30.16 42.69
CA VAL A 623 6.47 30.60 41.62
C VAL A 623 6.52 32.11 41.44
N GLN A 624 6.56 32.87 42.54
CA GLN A 624 6.71 34.33 42.49
C GLN A 624 8.05 34.76 41.91
N THR A 625 9.15 34.16 42.37
CA THR A 625 10.49 34.45 41.87
C THR A 625 10.61 34.18 40.38
N LEU A 626 10.04 33.06 39.90
CA LEU A 626 10.03 32.72 38.47
C LEU A 626 9.22 33.74 37.67
N GLN A 627 8.04 34.13 38.15
CA GLN A 627 7.22 35.12 37.45
C GLN A 627 7.92 36.48 37.36
N GLU A 628 8.56 36.94 38.45
CA GLU A 628 9.34 38.17 38.44
C GLU A 628 10.53 38.11 37.48
N ALA A 629 11.20 36.96 37.39
CA ALA A 629 12.29 36.74 36.45
C ALA A 629 11.80 36.85 34.99
N LEU A 630 10.70 36.18 34.66
CA LEU A 630 10.09 36.25 33.33
C LEU A 630 9.56 37.65 33.00
N GLY A 631 8.97 38.36 33.98
CA GLY A 631 8.49 39.74 33.79
C GLY A 631 9.61 40.73 33.47
N ARG A 632 10.81 40.54 34.03
CA ARG A 632 12.00 41.36 33.71
C ARG A 632 12.51 41.14 32.28
N MET A 633 12.30 39.95 31.71
CA MET A 633 12.70 39.63 30.34
C MET A 633 11.83 40.31 29.27
N MET A 634 10.61 40.77 29.62
CA MET A 634 9.73 41.50 28.68
C MET A 634 10.16 42.95 28.43
N ILE A 635 11.01 43.49 29.30
CA ILE A 635 11.42 44.91 29.33
C ILE A 635 12.79 45.12 28.64
N GLN A 636 13.46 44.03 28.24
CA GLN A 636 14.69 44.02 27.41
C GLN A 636 14.35 43.63 25.98
#